data_AF-A0A1A8JT17-F1
#
_entry.id   AF-A0A1A8JT17-F1
#
_cell.length_a   1.000
_cell.length_b   1.000
_cell.length_c   1.000
_cell.angle_alpha   90.00
_cell.angle_beta   90.00
_cell.angle_gamma   90.00
#
_symmetry.space_group_name_H-M   'P 1'
#
loop_
_entity.id
_entity.type
_entity.pdbx_description
1 polymer ?
#
loop_
_entity_poly.entity_id
_entity_poly.type
_entity_poly.pdbx_seq_one_letter_code
_entity_poly.pdbx_strand_id
1 'polypeptide(L)'
;HVPKTTGKRSLRVGVGAVPPGVSTFPAPHRTTLPVSLHLDQGPTRLEALLDTGAAECFIDHGLVTRLKIPLTALDRPIPVTSVDGRPIMPYPLT
;
A
#
# COMPACT_ATOMS: atom_id res chain seq x y z
N HIS A 1 -8.52 -46.66 8.74
CA HIS A 1 -8.39 -45.73 9.89
C HIS A 1 -8.31 -44.31 9.33
N VAL A 2 -9.29 -43.47 9.66
CA VAL A 2 -9.57 -42.10 9.12
C VAL A 2 -8.58 -41.07 9.74
N PRO A 3 -8.24 -39.94 9.08
CA PRO A 3 -7.07 -39.13 9.41
C PRO A 3 -7.31 -38.19 10.61
N LYS A 4 -6.24 -37.93 11.37
CA LYS A 4 -6.24 -36.99 12.50
C LYS A 4 -6.17 -35.56 11.98
N THR A 5 -7.25 -34.80 12.17
CA THR A 5 -7.23 -33.34 12.12
C THR A 5 -6.52 -32.79 13.35
N THR A 6 -5.51 -31.94 13.15
CA THR A 6 -4.94 -31.10 14.21
C THR A 6 -5.05 -29.64 13.80
N GLY A 7 -5.85 -28.89 14.57
CA GLY A 7 -6.26 -27.52 14.27
C GLY A 7 -5.12 -26.50 14.27
N LYS A 8 -5.37 -25.36 13.62
CA LYS A 8 -4.47 -24.22 13.57
C LYS A 8 -4.31 -23.63 14.98
N ARG A 9 -3.08 -23.62 15.49
CA ARG A 9 -2.74 -22.96 16.77
C ARG A 9 -3.03 -21.47 16.65
N SER A 10 -4.00 -21.01 17.44
CA SER A 10 -4.24 -19.59 17.71
C SER A 10 -3.01 -18.99 18.37
N LEU A 11 -2.34 -18.05 17.69
CA LEU A 11 -1.28 -17.25 18.29
C LEU A 11 -1.95 -16.03 18.96
N ARG A 12 -1.93 -16.02 20.30
CA ARG A 12 -2.37 -14.87 21.09
C ARG A 12 -1.42 -13.70 20.80
N VAL A 13 -1.95 -12.60 20.29
CA VAL A 13 -1.19 -11.37 20.05
C VAL A 13 -0.96 -10.68 21.40
N GLY A 14 0.28 -10.74 21.89
CA GLY A 14 0.76 -9.86 22.95
C GLY A 14 1.20 -8.53 22.35
N VAL A 15 0.75 -7.42 22.94
CA VAL A 15 1.24 -6.08 22.61
C VAL A 15 2.62 -5.95 23.24
N GLY A 16 3.65 -6.15 22.43
CA GLY A 16 5.05 -5.89 22.79
C GLY A 16 5.74 -5.25 21.59
N ALA A 17 6.27 -4.04 21.79
CA ALA A 17 7.05 -3.33 20.79
C ALA A 17 8.25 -4.20 20.37
N VAL A 18 8.27 -4.59 19.09
CA VAL A 18 9.38 -5.33 18.50
C VAL A 18 10.45 -4.30 18.12
N PRO A 19 11.69 -4.38 18.64
CA PRO A 19 12.78 -3.53 18.17
C PRO A 19 13.05 -3.83 16.69
N PRO A 20 13.57 -2.87 15.90
CA PRO A 20 13.79 -3.07 14.47
C PRO A 20 14.88 -4.13 14.27
N GLY A 21 14.47 -5.37 14.09
CA GLY A 21 15.33 -6.43 13.60
C GLY A 21 15.70 -6.10 12.17
N VAL A 22 17.00 -5.97 11.90
CA VAL A 22 17.54 -5.94 10.54
C VAL A 22 17.08 -7.22 9.84
N SER A 23 16.16 -7.07 8.91
CA SER A 23 15.75 -8.16 8.02
C SER A 23 16.95 -8.53 7.16
N THR A 24 17.51 -9.72 7.37
CA THR A 24 18.54 -10.34 6.53
C THR A 24 17.98 -10.93 5.24
N PHE A 25 16.68 -10.76 4.97
CA PHE A 25 16.11 -11.03 3.65
C PHE A 25 16.46 -9.89 2.70
N PRO A 26 16.88 -10.16 1.45
CA PRO A 26 17.05 -9.10 0.46
C PRO A 26 15.76 -8.29 0.42
N ALA A 27 15.88 -6.96 0.47
CA ALA A 27 14.73 -6.08 0.33
C ALA A 27 13.92 -6.56 -0.89
N PRO A 28 12.59 -6.74 -0.79
CA PRO A 28 11.79 -7.17 -1.91
C PRO A 28 12.15 -6.29 -3.11
N HIS A 29 12.42 -6.91 -4.25
CA HIS A 29 12.87 -6.21 -5.46
C HIS A 29 11.86 -5.12 -5.80
N ARG A 30 12.18 -3.87 -5.43
CA ARG A 30 11.32 -2.73 -5.64
C ARG A 30 11.63 -2.17 -7.02
N THR A 31 10.97 -2.71 -8.03
CA THR A 31 11.09 -2.22 -9.41
C THR A 31 10.38 -0.88 -9.52
N THR A 32 11.12 0.17 -9.85
CA THR A 32 10.55 1.49 -10.13
C THR A 32 10.68 1.82 -11.60
N LEU A 33 9.74 2.60 -12.12
CA LEU A 33 9.70 3.05 -13.50
C LEU A 33 9.60 4.57 -13.54
N PRO A 34 10.37 5.25 -14.42
CA PRO A 34 10.19 6.66 -14.68
C PRO A 34 8.86 6.86 -15.42
N VAL A 35 8.01 7.72 -14.87
CA VAL A 35 6.72 8.09 -15.47
C VAL A 35 6.59 9.61 -15.56
N SER A 36 5.70 10.07 -16.43
CA SER A 36 5.36 11.49 -16.57
C SER A 36 3.87 11.69 -16.33
N LEU A 37 3.52 12.52 -15.35
CA LEU A 37 2.15 13.00 -15.17
C LEU A 37 1.94 14.22 -16.05
N HIS A 38 0.95 14.16 -16.95
CA HIS A 38 0.57 15.28 -17.79
C HIS A 38 -0.47 16.12 -17.06
N LEU A 39 -0.03 17.25 -16.51
CA LEU A 39 -0.86 18.19 -15.76
C LEU A 39 -1.01 19.50 -16.55
N ASP A 40 -1.98 20.34 -16.18
CA ASP A 40 -2.26 21.60 -16.89
C ASP A 40 -1.06 22.56 -16.87
N GLN A 41 -0.30 22.58 -15.78
CA GLN A 41 0.95 23.32 -15.64
C GLN A 41 2.14 22.72 -16.41
N GLY A 42 1.95 21.57 -17.07
CA GLY A 42 2.97 20.84 -17.83
C GLY A 42 3.33 19.47 -17.23
N PRO A 43 4.17 18.70 -17.95
CA PRO A 43 4.54 17.36 -17.54
C PRO A 43 5.44 17.36 -16.30
N THR A 44 5.11 16.51 -15.32
CA THR A 44 5.93 16.28 -14.11
C THR A 44 6.50 14.87 -14.15
N ARG A 45 7.83 14.73 -14.10
CA ARG A 45 8.52 13.43 -14.04
C ARG A 45 8.61 12.92 -12.60
N LEU A 46 8.37 11.63 -12.43
CA LEU A 46 8.48 10.95 -11.13
C LEU A 46 8.84 9.47 -11.30
N GLU A 47 9.28 8.85 -10.21
CA GLU A 47 9.50 7.40 -10.14
C GLU A 47 8.27 6.74 -9.51
N ALA A 48 7.66 5.80 -10.23
CA ALA A 48 6.51 5.03 -9.76
C ALA A 48 6.92 3.61 -9.41
N LEU A 49 6.27 3.00 -8.42
CA LEU A 49 6.45 1.58 -8.10
C LEU A 49 5.68 0.71 -9.11
N LEU A 50 6.35 -0.26 -9.73
CA LEU A 50 5.68 -1.32 -10.47
C LEU A 50 5.23 -2.40 -9.49
N ASP A 51 3.94 -2.41 -9.15
CA ASP A 51 3.33 -3.35 -8.22
C ASP A 51 2.24 -4.16 -8.92
N THR A 52 2.52 -5.42 -9.23
CA THR A 52 1.53 -6.34 -9.83
C THR A 52 0.47 -6.80 -8.85
N GLY A 53 0.65 -6.56 -7.55
CA GLY A 53 -0.34 -6.84 -6.51
C GLY A 53 -1.33 -5.70 -6.27
N ALA A 54 -1.10 -4.52 -6.85
CA ALA A 54 -2.01 -3.40 -6.76
C ALA A 54 -3.20 -3.59 -7.72
N ALA A 55 -4.42 -3.37 -7.22
CA ALA A 55 -5.61 -3.42 -8.06
C ALA A 55 -5.68 -2.25 -9.06
N GLU A 56 -5.10 -1.10 -8.70
CA GLU A 56 -5.09 0.13 -9.48
C GLU A 56 -3.82 0.94 -9.24
N CYS A 57 -3.64 2.02 -10.00
CA CYS A 57 -2.58 3.01 -9.77
C CYS A 57 -2.90 3.89 -8.54
N PHE A 58 -1.99 3.94 -7.58
CA PHE A 58 -2.11 4.79 -6.39
C PHE A 58 -1.11 5.95 -6.42
N ILE A 59 -1.52 7.10 -5.88
CA ILE A 59 -0.69 8.29 -5.74
C ILE A 59 -0.80 8.83 -4.31
N ASP A 60 0.32 9.29 -3.76
CA ASP A 60 0.37 9.88 -2.42
C ASP A 60 -0.38 11.23 -2.36
N HIS A 61 -1.21 11.42 -1.33
CA HIS A 61 -2.00 12.65 -1.17
C HIS A 61 -1.10 13.90 -0.96
N GLY A 62 0.04 13.75 -0.29
CA GLY A 62 1.02 14.84 -0.15
C GLY A 62 1.60 15.27 -1.49
N LEU A 63 1.89 14.31 -2.38
CA LEU A 63 2.30 14.57 -3.76
C LEU A 63 1.21 15.28 -4.56
N VAL A 64 -0.04 14.79 -4.49
CA VAL A 64 -1.20 15.44 -5.12
C VAL A 64 -1.33 16.89 -4.68
N THR A 65 -1.25 17.14 -3.37
CA THR A 65 -1.34 18.49 -2.79
C THR A 65 -0.21 19.39 -3.30
N ARG A 66 1.02 18.88 -3.30
CA ARG A 66 2.20 19.63 -3.77
C ARG A 66 2.12 19.97 -5.26
N LEU A 67 1.63 19.04 -6.07
CA LEU A 67 1.46 19.21 -7.52
C LEU A 67 0.17 19.95 -7.88
N LYS A 68 -0.67 20.31 -6.90
CA LYS A 68 -1.96 20.98 -7.09
C LYS A 68 -2.86 20.23 -8.09
N ILE A 69 -2.83 18.89 -8.04
CA ILE A 69 -3.70 18.06 -8.86
C ILE A 69 -5.13 18.26 -8.36
N PRO A 70 -6.10 18.62 -9.23
CA PRO A 70 -7.49 18.77 -8.82
C PRO A 70 -8.04 17.46 -8.24
N LEU A 71 -8.64 17.55 -7.06
CA LEU A 71 -9.31 16.43 -6.40
C LEU A 71 -10.83 16.60 -6.50
N THR A 72 -11.53 15.49 -6.70
CA THR A 72 -12.98 15.42 -6.56
C THR A 72 -13.29 14.58 -5.33
N ALA A 73 -14.00 15.17 -4.36
CA ALA A 73 -14.46 14.42 -3.20
C ALA A 73 -15.48 13.36 -3.63
N LEU A 74 -15.35 12.16 -3.08
CA LEU A 74 -16.32 11.09 -3.29
C LEU A 74 -17.38 11.12 -2.18
N ASP A 75 -18.63 10.82 -2.52
CA ASP A 75 -19.73 10.73 -1.55
C ASP A 75 -19.43 9.71 -0.43
N ARG A 76 -18.62 8.69 -0.75
CA ARG A 76 -18.15 7.67 0.18
C ARG A 76 -16.69 7.32 -0.13
N PRO A 77 -15.84 7.13 0.89
CA PRO A 77 -14.49 6.62 0.72
C PRO A 77 -14.46 5.28 -0.02
N ILE A 78 -13.43 5.09 -0.86
CA ILE A 78 -13.15 3.79 -1.47
C ILE A 78 -12.26 3.00 -0.52
N PRO A 79 -12.71 1.85 0.00
CA PRO A 79 -11.89 1.06 0.88
C PRO A 79 -10.76 0.38 0.11
N VAL A 80 -9.53 0.57 0.56
CA VAL A 80 -8.34 -0.08 -0.01
C VAL A 80 -7.63 -0.83 1.09
N THR A 81 -7.35 -2.11 0.85
CA THR A 81 -6.68 -3.00 1.78
C THR A 81 -5.36 -3.50 1.21
N SER A 82 -4.38 -3.69 2.08
CA SER A 82 -3.17 -4.44 1.81
C SER A 82 -3.48 -5.93 1.61
N VAL A 83 -2.49 -6.70 1.16
CA VAL A 83 -2.56 -8.14 0.90
C VAL A 83 -2.95 -8.97 2.12
N ASP A 84 -2.75 -8.45 3.34
CA ASP A 84 -3.16 -9.08 4.60
C ASP A 84 -4.60 -8.74 5.01
N GLY A 85 -5.34 -8.03 4.15
CA GLY A 85 -6.71 -7.61 4.38
C GLY A 85 -6.85 -6.40 5.29
N ARG A 86 -5.75 -5.81 5.78
CA ARG A 86 -5.80 -4.60 6.60
C ARG A 86 -5.91 -3.35 5.73
N PRO A 87 -6.64 -2.31 6.16
CA PRO A 87 -6.70 -1.06 5.41
C PRO A 87 -5.32 -0.41 5.20
N ILE A 88 -5.12 0.20 4.04
CA ILE A 88 -3.93 1.04 3.80
C ILE A 88 -4.10 2.34 4.59
N MET A 89 -3.09 2.71 5.36
CA MET A 89 -3.12 3.92 6.18
C MET A 89 -2.63 5.14 5.39
N PRO A 90 -3.26 6.32 5.56
CA PRO A 90 -4.42 6.58 6.42
C PRO A 90 -5.74 6.06 5.83
N TYR A 91 -6.60 5.47 6.67
CA TYR A 91 -7.95 5.00 6.32
C TYR A 91 -9.02 5.70 7.18
N PRO A 92 -10.21 6.02 6.63
CA PRO A 92 -10.60 5.87 5.23
C PRO A 92 -9.84 6.83 4.31
N LEU A 93 -9.63 6.43 3.06
CA LEU A 93 -9.15 7.34 2.01
C LEU A 93 -10.27 8.34 1.72
N THR A 94 -10.21 9.50 2.36
CA THR A 94 -11.17 10.61 2.20
C THR A 94 -10.80 11.51 1.03
#